data_AF-A0A955IJ19-F1
#
_entry.id   AF-A0A955IJ19-F1
#
_cell.length_a   1.000
_cell.length_b   1.000
_cell.length_c   1.000
_cell.angle_alpha   90.00
_cell.angle_beta   90.00
_cell.angle_gamma   90.00
#
_symmetry.space_group_name_H-M   'P 1'
#
loop_
_entity.id
_entity.type
_entity.pdbx_description
1 polymer ?
#
loop_
_entity_poly.entity_id
_entity_poly.type
_entity_poly.pdbx_seq_one_letter_code
_entity_poly.pdbx_strand_id
1 'polypeptide(L)'
;MSALGDMTGGMREWIVDPRTLWPLVRKELRDSLRNKWFVLYTIAFGALAVGLAYLSQLGTGYAGLAGFGKTAASLINLTLLVVPLMGITMGALSLSAERDRGLLAYVLAQPVTRTEVFLAKFIGQSIAFTGTIAIGFGISAMLLARQGTADGALFLRLAGLSVLLALSMLAIGMLIATLVRRPGAAIGTAVFAWLCVTLFGDLGIMGASAMLRLDVQPMLMLALANP
;
A
#
# COMPACT_ATOMS: atom_id res chain seq x y z
N MET A 1 25.61 8.38 -46.28
CA MET A 1 25.94 8.88 -44.93
C MET A 1 24.66 9.23 -44.12
N SER A 2 23.60 8.42 -44.18
CA SER A 2 22.34 8.68 -43.45
C SER A 2 21.86 7.50 -42.57
N ALA A 3 22.63 6.41 -42.48
CA ALA A 3 22.22 5.21 -41.75
C ALA A 3 22.69 5.14 -40.28
N LEU A 4 23.49 6.12 -39.81
CA LEU A 4 24.05 6.13 -38.45
C LEU A 4 23.22 6.95 -37.44
N GLY A 5 22.16 7.63 -37.87
CA GLY A 5 21.30 8.43 -37.00
C GLY A 5 20.24 7.63 -36.23
N ASP A 6 19.98 6.38 -36.62
CA ASP A 6 18.85 5.58 -36.12
C ASP A 6 19.26 4.58 -35.00
N MET A 7 20.56 4.25 -34.89
CA MET A 7 21.02 3.25 -33.91
C MET A 7 21.06 3.75 -32.47
N THR A 8 20.96 5.07 -32.24
CA THR A 8 20.97 5.67 -30.89
C THR A 8 19.57 5.75 -30.26
N GLY A 9 18.51 5.62 -31.06
CA GLY A 9 17.12 5.64 -30.58
C GLY A 9 16.77 4.39 -29.75
N GLY A 10 17.14 3.21 -30.24
CA GLY A 10 16.83 1.93 -29.57
C GLY A 10 17.63 1.66 -28.29
N MET A 11 18.82 2.26 -28.15
CA MET A 11 19.68 2.04 -26.98
C MET A 11 19.24 2.86 -25.76
N ARG A 12 18.50 3.95 -25.97
CA ARG A 12 17.94 4.79 -24.89
C ARG A 12 16.75 4.15 -24.18
N GLU A 13 16.05 3.22 -24.81
CA GLU A 13 14.84 2.61 -24.23
C GLU A 13 15.10 1.82 -22.93
N TRP A 14 16.34 1.42 -22.68
CA TRP A 14 16.75 0.62 -21.51
C TRP A 14 17.53 1.42 -20.45
N ILE A 15 18.00 2.62 -20.78
CA ILE A 15 18.79 3.43 -19.85
C ILE A 15 17.83 4.36 -19.11
N VAL A 16 17.58 4.04 -17.84
CA VAL A 16 16.83 4.90 -16.92
C VAL A 16 17.74 6.04 -16.49
N ASP A 17 17.41 7.27 -16.90
CA ASP A 17 18.17 8.44 -16.51
C ASP A 17 17.65 8.97 -15.16
N PRO A 18 18.43 8.90 -14.05
CA PRO A 18 17.96 9.32 -12.73
C PRO A 18 17.60 10.81 -12.67
N ARG A 19 18.17 11.64 -13.56
CA ARG A 19 17.85 13.07 -13.70
C ARG A 19 16.44 13.32 -14.24
N THR A 20 15.93 12.41 -15.07
CA THR A 20 14.58 12.48 -15.65
C THR A 20 13.56 11.79 -14.75
N LEU A 21 13.98 10.70 -14.09
CA LEU A 21 13.14 9.93 -13.17
C LEU A 21 12.68 10.76 -11.96
N TRP A 22 13.57 11.51 -11.31
CA TRP A 22 13.24 12.23 -10.07
C TRP A 22 12.15 13.31 -10.24
N PRO A 23 12.20 14.19 -11.26
CA PRO A 23 11.10 15.10 -11.56
C PRO A 23 9.77 14.38 -11.79
N LEU A 24 9.81 13.23 -12.46
CA LEU A 24 8.64 12.42 -12.76
C LEU A 24 8.03 11.83 -11.49
N VAL A 25 8.86 11.28 -10.59
CA VAL A 25 8.44 10.82 -9.26
C VAL A 25 7.79 11.95 -8.46
N ARG A 26 8.40 13.14 -8.48
CA ARG A 26 7.87 14.31 -7.75
C ARG A 26 6.51 14.76 -8.31
N LYS A 27 6.32 14.68 -9.62
CA LYS A 27 5.04 14.93 -10.27
C LYS A 27 4.01 13.89 -9.80
N GLU A 28 4.32 12.60 -9.90
CA GLU A 28 3.42 11.51 -9.50
C GLU A 28 3.04 11.57 -8.02
N LEU A 29 3.98 11.92 -7.15
CA LEU A 29 3.71 12.15 -5.72
C LEU A 29 2.73 13.31 -5.52
N ARG A 30 2.92 14.42 -6.24
CA ARG A 30 2.02 15.59 -6.16
C ARG A 30 0.63 15.27 -6.70
N ASP A 31 0.55 14.53 -7.80
CA ASP A 31 -0.71 14.12 -8.40
C ASP A 31 -1.46 13.15 -7.47
N SER A 32 -0.74 12.24 -6.82
CA SER A 32 -1.29 11.34 -5.80
C SER A 32 -1.84 12.13 -4.60
N LEU A 33 -1.09 13.10 -4.07
CA LEU A 33 -1.53 13.94 -2.94
C LEU A 33 -2.67 14.90 -3.30
N ARG A 34 -2.84 15.26 -4.57
CA ARG A 34 -3.98 16.07 -5.05
C ARG A 34 -5.21 15.25 -5.39
N ASN A 35 -5.08 13.93 -5.50
CA ASN A 35 -6.21 13.07 -5.80
C ASN A 35 -7.17 13.06 -4.60
N LYS A 36 -8.38 13.62 -4.80
CA LYS A 36 -9.42 13.70 -3.76
C LYS A 36 -9.74 12.34 -3.14
N TRP A 37 -9.72 11.28 -3.94
CA TRP A 37 -9.95 9.91 -3.46
C TRP A 37 -8.82 9.43 -2.54
N PHE A 38 -7.57 9.70 -2.90
CA PHE A 38 -6.40 9.34 -2.08
C PHE A 38 -6.40 10.10 -0.74
N VAL A 39 -6.70 11.41 -0.80
CA VAL A 39 -6.82 12.25 0.39
C VAL A 39 -7.97 11.76 1.27
N LEU A 40 -9.12 11.41 0.69
CA LEU A 40 -10.25 10.86 1.44
C LEU A 40 -9.86 9.56 2.15
N TYR A 41 -9.20 8.62 1.47
CA TYR A 41 -8.71 7.39 2.11
C TYR A 41 -7.71 7.66 3.22
N THR A 42 -6.77 8.59 3.01
CA THR A 42 -5.76 8.97 4.01
C THR A 42 -6.40 9.57 5.26
N ILE A 43 -7.35 10.50 5.08
CA ILE A 43 -8.10 11.12 6.18
C ILE A 43 -8.96 10.08 6.89
N ALA A 44 -9.69 9.24 6.16
CA ALA A 44 -10.51 8.20 6.75
C ALA A 44 -9.67 7.19 7.55
N PHE A 45 -8.56 6.73 6.99
CA PHE A 45 -7.62 5.83 7.67
C PHE A 45 -7.05 6.47 8.94
N GLY A 46 -6.57 7.71 8.87
CA GLY A 46 -6.04 8.44 10.02
C GLY A 46 -7.11 8.67 11.11
N ALA A 47 -8.31 9.10 10.71
CA ALA A 47 -9.42 9.33 11.63
C ALA A 47 -9.88 8.04 12.32
N LEU A 48 -9.97 6.93 11.57
CA LEU A 48 -10.31 5.62 12.14
C LEU A 48 -9.19 5.10 13.05
N ALA A 49 -7.92 5.24 12.67
CA ALA A 49 -6.79 4.84 13.51
C ALA A 49 -6.80 5.59 14.85
N VAL A 50 -7.00 6.92 14.83
CA VAL A 50 -7.13 7.74 16.04
C VAL A 50 -8.38 7.37 16.83
N GLY A 51 -9.52 7.19 16.16
CA GLY A 51 -10.78 6.80 16.79
C GLY A 51 -10.68 5.46 17.51
N LEU A 52 -10.05 4.45 16.89
CA LEU A 52 -9.80 3.15 17.49
C LEU A 52 -8.81 3.24 18.66
N ALA A 53 -7.75 4.05 18.52
CA ALA A 53 -6.81 4.28 19.61
C ALA A 53 -7.50 4.95 20.82
N TYR A 54 -8.44 5.87 20.59
CA TYR A 54 -9.23 6.50 21.65
C TYR A 54 -10.27 5.54 22.26
N LEU A 55 -11.01 4.81 21.43
CA LEU A 55 -12.04 3.87 21.89
C LEU A 55 -11.44 2.72 22.70
N SER A 56 -10.24 2.27 22.33
CA SER A 56 -9.50 1.27 23.08
C SER A 56 -9.16 1.76 24.50
N GLN A 57 -8.91 3.05 24.70
CA GLN A 57 -8.66 3.64 26.03
C GLN A 57 -9.91 3.57 26.92
N LEU A 58 -11.07 3.93 26.38
CA LEU A 58 -12.34 3.92 27.12
C LEU A 58 -12.74 2.51 27.56
N GLY A 59 -12.42 1.50 26.75
CA GLY A 59 -12.71 0.08 27.04
C GLY A 59 -11.75 -0.58 28.03
N THR A 60 -10.70 0.12 28.48
CA THR A 60 -9.72 -0.40 29.44
C THR A 60 -9.78 0.36 30.75
N GLY A 61 -10.74 0.00 31.60
CA GLY A 61 -10.67 0.34 33.02
C GLY A 61 -9.42 -0.34 33.63
N TYR A 62 -8.47 0.47 34.09
CA TYR A 62 -7.41 0.12 35.04
C TYR A 62 -6.36 -0.98 34.70
N ALA A 63 -6.28 -1.51 33.47
CA ALA A 63 -5.20 -2.45 33.09
C ALA A 63 -4.50 -2.06 31.77
N GLY A 64 -3.45 -1.23 31.87
CA GLY A 64 -2.74 -0.62 30.74
C GLY A 64 -2.10 -1.58 29.71
N LEU A 65 -1.91 -2.86 30.05
CA LEU A 65 -1.39 -3.89 29.13
C LEU A 65 -2.46 -4.49 28.20
N ALA A 66 -3.72 -4.58 28.66
CA ALA A 66 -4.81 -5.10 27.83
C ALA A 66 -5.25 -4.11 26.74
N GLY A 67 -5.02 -2.81 26.95
CA GLY A 67 -5.37 -1.76 26.00
C GLY A 67 -4.47 -1.72 24.76
N PHE A 68 -3.17 -1.96 24.94
CA PHE A 68 -2.22 -2.00 23.82
C PHE A 68 -2.56 -3.11 22.82
N GLY A 69 -2.81 -4.33 23.31
CA GLY A 69 -3.18 -5.47 22.46
C GLY A 69 -4.49 -5.25 21.71
N LYS A 70 -5.51 -4.68 22.36
CA LYS A 70 -6.79 -4.33 21.71
C LYS A 70 -6.60 -3.26 20.62
N THR A 71 -5.81 -2.22 20.89
CA THR A 71 -5.50 -1.17 19.90
C THR A 71 -4.76 -1.75 18.70
N ALA A 72 -3.69 -2.53 18.95
CA ALA A 72 -2.90 -3.16 17.89
C ALA A 72 -3.76 -4.11 17.03
N ALA A 73 -4.58 -4.96 17.65
CA ALA A 73 -5.49 -5.86 16.93
C ALA A 73 -6.52 -5.09 16.09
N SER A 74 -7.04 -3.97 16.61
CA SER A 74 -7.99 -3.13 15.88
C SER A 74 -7.32 -2.42 14.70
N LEU A 75 -6.11 -1.90 14.89
CA LEU A 75 -5.29 -1.31 13.83
C LEU A 75 -4.92 -2.34 12.76
N ILE A 76 -4.55 -3.56 13.14
CA ILE A 76 -4.29 -4.66 12.21
C ILE A 76 -5.51 -4.89 11.33
N ASN A 77 -6.69 -5.08 11.92
CA ASN A 77 -7.92 -5.31 11.16
C ASN A 77 -8.26 -4.13 10.22
N LEU A 78 -8.12 -2.90 10.73
CA LEU A 78 -8.31 -1.70 9.91
C LEU A 78 -7.34 -1.65 8.73
N THR A 79 -6.05 -1.93 8.97
CA THR A 79 -5.03 -1.97 7.92
C THR A 79 -5.32 -3.06 6.90
N LEU A 80 -5.62 -4.29 7.34
CA LEU A 80 -5.93 -5.42 6.46
C LEU A 80 -7.14 -5.15 5.57
N LEU A 81 -8.09 -4.35 6.02
CA LEU A 81 -9.24 -3.96 5.21
C LEU A 81 -8.94 -2.79 4.27
N VAL A 82 -8.47 -1.66 4.82
CA VAL A 82 -8.42 -0.38 4.11
C VAL A 82 -7.22 -0.29 3.19
N VAL A 83 -6.04 -0.73 3.64
CA VAL A 83 -4.78 -0.54 2.91
C VAL A 83 -4.74 -1.35 1.61
N PRO A 84 -5.10 -2.65 1.59
CA PRO A 84 -5.17 -3.42 0.35
C PRO A 84 -6.13 -2.86 -0.67
N LEU A 85 -7.34 -2.49 -0.22
CA LEU A 85 -8.37 -1.93 -1.10
C LEU A 85 -7.91 -0.60 -1.70
N MET A 86 -7.29 0.27 -0.90
CA MET A 86 -6.71 1.52 -1.38
C MET A 86 -5.56 1.27 -2.37
N GLY A 87 -4.65 0.34 -2.06
CA GLY A 87 -3.48 -0.02 -2.87
C GLY A 87 -3.86 -0.51 -4.26
N ILE A 88 -4.72 -1.52 -4.31
CA ILE A 88 -5.09 -2.16 -5.56
C ILE A 88 -5.96 -1.27 -6.44
N THR A 89 -6.85 -0.45 -5.87
CA THR A 89 -7.70 0.48 -6.63
C THR A 89 -6.88 1.64 -7.22
N MET A 90 -5.96 2.22 -6.43
CA MET A 90 -5.05 3.26 -6.92
C MET A 90 -4.08 2.72 -7.98
N GLY A 91 -3.52 1.52 -7.76
CA GLY A 91 -2.66 0.86 -8.72
C GLY A 91 -3.40 0.56 -10.03
N ALA A 92 -4.61 0.02 -9.96
CA ALA A 92 -5.44 -0.30 -11.14
C ALA A 92 -5.80 0.94 -11.95
N LEU A 93 -6.09 2.07 -11.29
CA LEU A 93 -6.42 3.31 -11.96
C LEU A 93 -5.18 4.08 -12.47
N SER A 94 -3.98 3.80 -11.94
CA SER A 94 -2.76 4.57 -12.25
C SER A 94 -2.48 4.69 -13.75
N LEU A 95 -2.73 3.62 -14.51
CA LEU A 95 -2.44 3.56 -15.95
C LEU A 95 -3.71 3.57 -16.79
N SER A 96 -4.78 2.90 -16.34
CA SER A 96 -6.03 2.85 -17.10
C SER A 96 -6.70 4.23 -17.20
N ALA A 97 -6.64 5.05 -16.14
CA ALA A 97 -7.25 6.37 -16.14
C ALA A 97 -6.48 7.37 -17.05
N GLU A 98 -5.16 7.23 -17.16
CA GLU A 98 -4.35 8.11 -18.00
C GLU A 98 -4.44 7.75 -19.48
N ARG A 99 -4.56 6.46 -19.81
CA ARG A 99 -4.83 6.01 -21.17
C ARG A 99 -6.17 6.53 -21.68
N ASP A 100 -7.20 6.44 -20.84
CA ASP A 100 -8.55 6.90 -21.18
C ASP A 100 -8.59 8.42 -21.43
N ARG A 101 -7.78 9.19 -20.70
CA ARG A 101 -7.64 10.66 -20.85
C ARG A 101 -6.68 11.07 -21.97
N GLY A 102 -6.04 10.14 -22.67
CA GLY A 102 -5.01 10.43 -23.69
C GLY A 102 -3.69 11.01 -23.13
N LEU A 103 -3.56 11.15 -21.81
CA LEU A 103 -2.37 11.70 -21.15
C LEU A 103 -1.13 10.83 -21.37
N LEU A 104 -1.30 9.52 -21.52
CA LEU A 104 -0.18 8.61 -21.74
C LEU A 104 0.54 8.90 -23.07
N ALA A 105 -0.19 9.29 -24.11
CA ALA A 105 0.38 9.68 -25.40
C ALA A 105 1.19 10.98 -25.29
N TYR A 106 0.72 11.94 -24.49
CA TYR A 106 1.44 13.20 -24.22
C TYR A 106 2.75 12.98 -23.47
N VAL A 107 2.75 12.09 -22.47
CA VAL A 107 3.97 11.79 -21.71
C VAL A 107 4.99 11.06 -22.57
N LEU A 108 4.55 10.15 -23.44
CA LEU A 108 5.43 9.42 -24.36
C LEU A 108 5.90 10.23 -25.57
N ALA A 109 5.28 11.39 -25.84
CA ALA A 109 5.78 12.34 -26.83
C ALA A 109 6.99 13.15 -26.31
N GLN A 110 7.19 13.17 -24.99
CA GLN A 110 8.42 13.69 -24.39
C GLN A 110 9.52 12.62 -24.48
N PRO A 111 10.81 13.00 -24.46
CA PRO A 111 11.93 12.06 -24.54
C PRO A 111 12.09 11.26 -23.23
N VAL A 112 11.09 10.45 -22.89
CA VAL A 112 10.98 9.67 -21.65
C VAL A 112 10.62 8.23 -22.01
N THR A 113 11.29 7.28 -21.39
CA THR A 113 11.07 5.86 -21.66
C THR A 113 9.81 5.33 -20.96
N ARG A 114 9.23 4.24 -21.49
CA ARG A 114 8.05 3.59 -20.87
C ARG A 114 8.36 3.04 -19.48
N THR A 115 9.59 2.55 -19.28
CA THR A 115 10.09 2.02 -18.02
C THR A 115 10.26 3.12 -16.97
N GLU A 116 10.79 4.29 -17.35
CA GLU A 116 10.87 5.46 -16.45
C GLU A 116 9.50 5.92 -15.97
N VAL A 117 8.50 5.99 -16.86
CA VAL A 117 7.13 6.39 -16.49
C VAL A 117 6.53 5.39 -15.51
N PHE A 118 6.67 4.09 -15.79
CA PHE A 118 6.15 3.04 -14.90
C PHE A 118 6.84 3.06 -13.53
N LEU A 119 8.16 3.16 -13.51
CA LEU A 119 8.94 3.18 -12.28
C LEU A 119 8.67 4.44 -11.46
N ALA A 120 8.54 5.61 -12.11
CA ALA A 120 8.18 6.85 -11.45
C ALA A 120 6.79 6.79 -10.79
N LYS A 121 5.81 6.16 -11.47
CA LYS A 121 4.48 5.91 -10.91
C LYS A 121 4.54 5.03 -9.69
N PHE A 122 5.22 3.90 -9.79
CA PHE A 122 5.33 2.96 -8.69
C PHE A 122 6.01 3.61 -7.49
N ILE A 123 7.16 4.27 -7.67
CA ILE A 123 7.89 4.95 -6.60
C ILE A 123 7.07 6.11 -6.01
N GLY A 124 6.49 6.96 -6.86
CA GLY A 124 5.70 8.11 -6.42
C GLY A 124 4.49 7.72 -5.57
N GLN A 125 3.76 6.69 -5.99
CA GLN A 125 2.65 6.13 -5.22
C GLN A 125 3.14 5.42 -3.96
N SER A 126 4.22 4.64 -4.05
CA SER A 126 4.82 3.95 -2.89
C SER A 126 5.21 4.92 -1.77
N ILE A 127 5.83 6.05 -2.11
CA ILE A 127 6.18 7.11 -1.16
C ILE A 127 4.92 7.71 -0.53
N ALA A 128 3.88 7.98 -1.34
CA ALA A 128 2.62 8.51 -0.84
C ALA A 128 1.94 7.55 0.17
N PHE A 129 1.85 6.27 -0.16
CA PHE A 129 1.30 5.23 0.73
C PHE A 129 2.10 5.10 2.03
N THR A 130 3.42 5.08 1.92
CA THR A 130 4.31 5.02 3.08
C THR A 130 4.09 6.23 3.98
N GLY A 131 3.95 7.43 3.41
CA GLY A 131 3.63 8.65 4.16
C GLY A 131 2.27 8.56 4.87
N THR A 132 1.23 8.11 4.19
CA THR A 132 -0.11 7.92 4.79
C THR A 132 -0.08 6.94 5.96
N ILE A 133 0.59 5.79 5.81
CA ILE A 133 0.71 4.78 6.86
C ILE A 133 1.53 5.34 8.02
N ALA A 134 2.66 6.00 7.74
CA ALA A 134 3.49 6.64 8.75
C ALA A 134 2.72 7.69 9.57
N ILE A 135 1.85 8.48 8.93
CA ILE A 135 1.00 9.45 9.63
C ILE A 135 -0.03 8.72 10.51
N GLY A 136 -0.76 7.74 9.97
CA GLY A 136 -1.80 7.03 10.73
C GLY A 136 -1.25 6.25 11.93
N PHE A 137 -0.16 5.52 11.73
CA PHE A 137 0.54 4.81 12.82
C PHE A 137 1.28 5.77 13.75
N GLY A 138 1.88 6.84 13.24
CA GLY A 138 2.64 7.81 14.03
C GLY A 138 1.77 8.57 15.03
N ILE A 139 0.58 9.03 14.61
CA ILE A 139 -0.37 9.69 15.53
C ILE A 139 -0.85 8.69 16.60
N SER A 140 -1.18 7.47 16.20
CA SER A 140 -1.62 6.41 17.12
C SER A 140 -0.53 6.04 18.14
N ALA A 141 0.72 5.94 17.68
CA ALA A 141 1.88 5.66 18.51
C ALA A 141 2.16 6.81 19.50
N MET A 142 2.04 8.07 19.07
CA MET A 142 2.23 9.23 19.94
C MET A 142 1.18 9.28 21.07
N LEU A 143 -0.06 8.89 20.78
CA LEU A 143 -1.12 8.83 21.79
C LEU A 143 -0.86 7.74 22.85
N LEU A 144 -0.33 6.59 22.42
CA LEU A 144 0.03 5.47 23.29
C LEU A 144 1.32 5.74 24.09
N ALA A 145 2.31 6.40 23.49
CA ALA A 145 3.58 6.73 24.14
C ALA A 145 3.39 7.59 25.40
N ARG A 146 2.38 8.47 25.41
CA ARG A 146 2.03 9.29 26.59
C ARG A 146 1.62 8.47 27.81
N GLN A 147 1.29 7.19 27.64
CA GLN A 147 0.79 6.31 28.71
C GLN A 147 1.84 5.31 29.22
N GLY A 148 3.05 5.27 28.63
CA GLY A 148 4.14 4.38 29.07
C GLY A 148 3.93 2.89 28.76
N THR A 149 2.89 2.52 28.00
CA THR A 149 2.50 1.14 27.70
C THR A 149 2.81 0.71 26.25
N ALA A 150 3.64 1.46 25.53
CA ALA A 150 3.90 1.24 24.12
C ALA A 150 5.12 0.33 23.89
N ASP A 151 4.89 -0.88 23.38
CA ASP A 151 5.95 -1.64 22.70
C ASP A 151 6.20 -1.02 21.32
N GLY A 152 7.15 -0.09 21.27
CA GLY A 152 7.50 0.62 20.05
C GLY A 152 8.04 -0.30 18.96
N ALA A 153 8.66 -1.43 19.32
CA ALA A 153 9.19 -2.39 18.35
C ALA A 153 8.05 -3.13 17.63
N LEU A 154 7.01 -3.54 18.36
CA LEU A 154 5.82 -4.17 17.77
C LEU A 154 5.09 -3.20 16.83
N PHE A 155 4.94 -1.93 17.21
CA PHE A 155 4.30 -0.93 16.36
C PHE A 155 5.12 -0.63 15.08
N LEU A 156 6.45 -0.56 15.18
CA LEU A 156 7.32 -0.39 14.02
C LEU A 156 7.25 -1.59 13.08
N ARG A 157 7.25 -2.81 13.61
CA ARG A 157 7.05 -4.03 12.81
C ARG A 157 5.70 -4.02 12.12
N LEU A 158 4.64 -3.66 12.84
CA LEU A 158 3.30 -3.58 12.30
C LEU A 158 3.19 -2.53 11.20
N ALA A 159 3.78 -1.34 11.38
CA ALA A 159 3.85 -0.31 10.36
C ALA A 159 4.65 -0.78 9.13
N GLY A 160 5.79 -1.46 9.33
CA GLY A 160 6.59 -2.03 8.24
C GLY A 160 5.83 -3.08 7.43
N LEU A 161 5.15 -4.02 8.10
CA LEU A 161 4.28 -5.01 7.45
C LEU A 161 3.11 -4.36 6.71
N SER A 162 2.54 -3.30 7.28
CA SER A 162 1.46 -2.52 6.65
C SER A 162 1.92 -1.85 5.35
N VAL A 163 3.13 -1.27 5.34
CA VAL A 163 3.75 -0.70 4.13
C VAL A 163 4.00 -1.80 3.10
N LEU A 164 4.58 -2.93 3.50
CA LEU A 164 4.86 -4.04 2.58
C LEU A 164 3.57 -4.59 1.95
N LEU A 165 2.51 -4.73 2.74
CA LEU A 165 1.17 -5.08 2.27
C LEU A 165 0.65 -4.06 1.26
N ALA A 166 0.75 -2.76 1.57
CA ALA A 166 0.35 -1.70 0.66
C ALA A 166 1.07 -1.77 -0.70
N LEU A 167 2.39 -1.95 -0.67
CA LEU A 167 3.22 -2.04 -1.87
C LEU A 167 2.89 -3.29 -2.70
N SER A 168 2.64 -4.43 -2.05
CA SER A 168 2.23 -5.66 -2.73
C SER A 168 0.90 -5.50 -3.46
N MET A 169 -0.10 -4.89 -2.81
CA MET A 169 -1.42 -4.64 -3.38
C MET A 169 -1.37 -3.57 -4.46
N LEU A 170 -0.54 -2.56 -4.30
CA LEU A 170 -0.26 -1.55 -5.32
C LEU A 170 0.33 -2.19 -6.58
N ALA A 171 1.31 -3.08 -6.44
CA ALA A 171 1.93 -3.79 -7.55
C ALA A 171 0.92 -4.67 -8.30
N ILE A 172 0.05 -5.39 -7.59
CA ILE A 172 -1.04 -6.16 -8.20
C ILE A 172 -2.00 -5.24 -8.95
N GLY A 173 -2.38 -4.10 -8.34
CA GLY A 173 -3.21 -3.10 -8.99
C GLY A 173 -2.57 -2.60 -10.29
N MET A 174 -1.28 -2.26 -10.26
CA MET A 174 -0.55 -1.82 -11.46
C MET A 174 -0.49 -2.91 -12.53
N LEU A 175 -0.33 -4.19 -12.14
CA LEU A 175 -0.40 -5.31 -13.07
C LEU A 175 -1.77 -5.34 -13.76
N ILE A 176 -2.86 -5.22 -13.01
CA ILE A 176 -4.22 -5.13 -13.57
C ILE A 176 -4.35 -3.92 -14.52
N ALA A 177 -3.74 -2.78 -14.18
CA ALA A 177 -3.76 -1.57 -14.99
C ALA A 177 -3.05 -1.76 -16.36
N THR A 178 -2.06 -2.66 -16.44
CA THR A 178 -1.42 -2.98 -17.72
C THR A 178 -2.32 -3.81 -18.62
N LEU A 179 -3.08 -4.75 -18.05
CA LEU A 179 -3.97 -5.68 -18.75
C LEU A 179 -5.31 -5.03 -19.15
N VAL A 180 -5.88 -4.19 -18.28
CA VAL A 180 -7.21 -3.63 -18.47
C VAL A 180 -7.13 -2.19 -18.96
N ARG A 181 -7.71 -1.93 -20.14
CA ARG A 181 -7.67 -0.60 -20.77
C ARG A 181 -8.73 0.37 -20.24
N ARG A 182 -9.93 -0.11 -19.92
CA ARG A 182 -11.04 0.76 -19.48
C ARG A 182 -10.99 0.97 -17.97
N PRO A 183 -11.06 2.22 -17.47
CA PRO A 183 -10.94 2.52 -16.04
C PRO A 183 -12.05 1.87 -15.21
N GLY A 184 -13.29 1.85 -15.70
CA GLY A 184 -14.40 1.18 -15.00
C GLY A 184 -14.19 -0.33 -14.85
N ALA A 185 -13.68 -1.00 -15.89
CA ALA A 185 -13.37 -2.43 -15.84
C ALA A 185 -12.15 -2.71 -14.92
N ALA A 186 -11.18 -1.80 -14.87
CA ALA A 186 -10.00 -1.91 -14.03
C ALA A 186 -10.37 -1.87 -12.54
N ILE A 187 -11.30 -1.00 -12.14
CA ILE A 187 -11.81 -0.96 -10.75
C ILE A 187 -12.51 -2.29 -10.42
N GLY A 188 -13.39 -2.78 -11.29
CA GLY A 188 -14.11 -4.03 -11.05
C GLY A 188 -13.17 -5.24 -10.90
N THR A 189 -12.17 -5.35 -11.77
CA THR A 189 -11.15 -6.41 -11.68
C THR A 189 -10.25 -6.25 -10.46
N ALA A 190 -9.89 -5.03 -10.08
CA ALA A 190 -9.13 -4.75 -8.86
C ALA A 190 -9.89 -5.18 -7.60
N VAL A 191 -11.16 -4.82 -7.49
CA VAL A 191 -12.00 -5.21 -6.34
C VAL A 191 -12.21 -6.73 -6.31
N PHE A 192 -12.40 -7.37 -7.47
CA PHE A 192 -12.49 -8.82 -7.55
C PHE A 192 -11.18 -9.51 -7.12
N ALA A 193 -10.04 -9.04 -7.60
CA ALA A 193 -8.74 -9.56 -7.21
C ALA A 193 -8.47 -9.37 -5.72
N TRP A 194 -8.84 -8.21 -5.16
CA TRP A 194 -8.78 -7.94 -3.73
C TRP A 194 -9.64 -8.90 -2.91
N LEU A 195 -10.89 -9.13 -3.34
CA LEU A 195 -11.78 -10.10 -2.70
C LEU A 195 -11.17 -11.50 -2.73
N CYS A 196 -10.65 -11.94 -3.87
CA CYS A 196 -9.96 -13.22 -3.97
C CYS A 196 -8.80 -13.30 -2.99
N VAL A 197 -7.87 -12.33 -3.00
CA VAL A 197 -6.71 -12.36 -2.08
C VAL A 197 -7.15 -12.37 -0.62
N THR A 198 -8.14 -11.56 -0.26
CA THR A 198 -8.66 -11.49 1.12
C THR A 198 -9.32 -12.81 1.52
N LEU A 199 -10.25 -13.31 0.71
CA LEU A 199 -10.98 -14.55 0.97
C LEU A 199 -10.06 -15.76 1.01
N PHE A 200 -9.15 -15.90 0.04
CA PHE A 200 -8.18 -17.01 0.03
C PHE A 200 -7.16 -16.87 1.17
N GLY A 201 -6.84 -15.66 1.60
CA GLY A 201 -6.03 -15.42 2.80
C GLY A 201 -6.73 -15.95 4.05
N ASP A 202 -7.97 -15.53 4.30
CA ASP A 202 -8.76 -15.95 5.46
C ASP A 202 -9.05 -17.46 5.44
N LEU A 203 -9.52 -17.98 4.30
CA LEU A 203 -9.79 -19.41 4.11
C LEU A 203 -8.52 -20.25 4.16
N GLY A 204 -7.39 -19.71 3.68
CA GLY A 204 -6.09 -20.37 3.76
C GLY A 204 -5.63 -20.54 5.20
N ILE A 205 -5.77 -19.49 6.02
CA ILE A 205 -5.46 -19.54 7.46
C ILE A 205 -6.42 -20.50 8.19
N MET A 206 -7.72 -20.42 7.89
CA MET A 206 -8.74 -21.30 8.49
C MET A 206 -8.56 -22.76 8.06
N GLY A 207 -8.20 -23.01 6.79
CA GLY A 207 -7.93 -24.34 6.25
C GLY A 207 -6.64 -24.92 6.81
N ALA A 208 -5.58 -24.12 6.92
CA ALA A 208 -4.33 -24.52 7.55
C ALA A 208 -4.54 -24.89 9.02
N SER A 209 -5.29 -24.09 9.78
CA SER A 209 -5.58 -24.39 11.19
C SER A 209 -6.44 -25.65 11.35
N ALA A 210 -7.40 -25.87 10.46
CA ALA A 210 -8.23 -27.09 10.44
C ALA A 210 -7.42 -28.35 10.08
N MET A 211 -6.47 -28.25 9.13
CA MET A 211 -5.63 -29.37 8.70
C MET A 211 -4.52 -29.71 9.69
N LEU A 212 -3.92 -28.71 10.34
CA LEU A 212 -2.78 -28.92 11.23
C LEU A 212 -3.18 -29.33 12.66
N ARG A 213 -4.48 -29.31 13.05
CA ARG A 213 -4.98 -29.62 14.42
C ARG A 213 -3.96 -29.22 15.51
N LEU A 214 -3.48 -27.98 15.47
CA LEU A 214 -2.38 -27.58 16.35
C LEU A 214 -2.90 -27.46 17.77
N ASP A 215 -2.49 -28.43 18.60
CA ASP A 215 -2.64 -28.37 20.05
C ASP A 215 -1.88 -27.13 20.57
N VAL A 216 -2.33 -26.57 21.70
CA VAL A 216 -2.06 -25.16 22.08
C VAL A 216 -0.57 -24.89 22.43
N GLN A 217 0.25 -25.92 22.65
CA GLN A 217 1.63 -25.78 23.15
C GLN A 217 2.72 -25.48 22.10
N PRO A 218 2.76 -26.11 20.91
CA PRO A 218 3.80 -25.81 19.90
C PRO A 218 3.61 -24.44 19.24
N MET A 219 2.37 -23.91 19.21
CA MET A 219 2.10 -22.55 18.71
C MET A 219 2.77 -21.48 19.57
N LEU A 220 2.87 -21.68 20.89
CA LEU A 220 3.55 -20.76 21.80
C LEU A 220 5.07 -20.79 21.60
N MET A 221 5.65 -21.98 21.34
CA MET A 221 7.07 -22.10 21.02
C MET A 221 7.42 -21.57 19.62
N LEU A 222 6.57 -21.78 18.60
CA LEU A 222 6.78 -21.19 17.28
C LEU A 222 6.55 -19.67 17.26
N ALA A 223 5.62 -19.15 18.08
CA ALA A 223 5.42 -17.70 18.24
C ALA A 223 6.58 -17.01 18.99
N LEU A 224 7.26 -17.72 19.91
CA LEU A 224 8.48 -17.23 20.58
C LEU A 224 9.74 -17.38 19.71
N ALA A 225 9.76 -18.36 18.80
CA ALA A 225 10.89 -18.62 17.91
C ALA A 225 10.81 -17.86 16.56
N ASN A 226 9.66 -17.27 16.23
CA ASN A 226 9.50 -16.43 15.05
C ASN A 226 9.89 -14.98 15.41
N PRO A 227 11.07 -14.48 14.97
CA PRO A 227 11.50 -13.13 15.28
C PRO A 227 10.55 -12.08 14.72
#